data_AF-A0A2G5SV64-F1
#
_entry.id   AF-A0A2G5SV64-F1
#
_cell.length_a   1.000
_cell.length_b   1.000
_cell.length_c   1.000
_cell.angle_alpha   90.00
_cell.angle_beta   90.00
_cell.angle_gamma   90.00
#
_symmetry.space_group_name_H-M   'P 1'
#
loop_
_entity.id
_entity.type
_entity.pdbx_description
1 polymer ?
#
loop_
_entity_poly.entity_id
_entity_poly.type
_entity_poly.pdbx_seq_one_letter_code
_entity_poly.pdbx_strand_id
1 'polypeptide(L)'
;MDSFLDNLSSYKEVSGTQRDLPEWLTIDLVSSIEFAKRLPDITKFKDSDKEELIRSSCFTIAIAIQAIESYFEKHRTVVMPDGTDVIQAMKKAGTFINSDYTQMFVTILDPLHREQFTIDELVLTLQLLFYTIAPPDNLSVEGKVQLEKSVKASMQCLMVLLITQDKSNFSARYGALTALNETFITVTHIHKLKMKEAEPFRQKLRDLLIEQCVFDYRPTH
;
A
#
# COMPACT_ATOMS: atom_id res chain seq x y z
N MET A 1 -14.73 25.44 30.70
CA MET A 1 -13.77 24.42 30.24
C MET A 1 -14.45 23.80 29.04
N ASP A 2 -14.22 24.40 27.89
CA ASP A 2 -15.00 24.10 26.68
C ASP A 2 -14.59 22.70 26.19
N SER A 3 -15.58 21.86 25.91
CA SER A 3 -15.31 20.47 25.58
C SER A 3 -14.68 20.40 24.19
N PHE A 4 -13.79 19.44 23.97
CA PHE A 4 -13.20 19.17 22.65
C PHE A 4 -14.27 18.96 21.56
N LEU A 5 -15.46 18.50 21.95
CA LEU A 5 -16.60 18.28 21.05
C LEU A 5 -17.28 19.59 20.62
N ASP A 6 -17.24 20.63 21.45
CA ASP A 6 -17.82 21.94 21.10
C ASP A 6 -17.00 22.62 19.99
N ASN A 7 -15.68 22.38 19.94
CA ASN A 7 -14.77 22.90 18.91
C ASN A 7 -14.88 22.19 17.55
N LEU A 8 -15.44 20.97 17.50
CA LEU A 8 -15.70 20.25 16.24
C LEU A 8 -16.86 20.87 15.45
N SER A 9 -17.84 21.46 16.13
CA SER A 9 -18.98 22.13 15.48
C SER A 9 -18.59 23.41 14.73
N SER A 10 -17.47 24.03 15.12
CA SER A 10 -16.87 25.21 14.48
C SER A 10 -15.80 24.88 13.44
N TYR A 11 -15.52 23.60 13.21
CA TYR A 11 -14.56 23.18 12.20
C TYR A 11 -15.16 23.44 10.81
N LYS A 12 -14.86 24.60 10.25
CA LYS A 12 -14.98 24.79 8.80
C LYS A 12 -14.00 23.82 8.18
N GLU A 13 -14.52 22.76 7.58
CA GLU A 13 -13.78 21.93 6.65
C GLU A 13 -13.04 22.89 5.71
N VAL A 14 -11.70 22.85 5.73
CA VAL A 14 -10.89 23.68 4.86
C VAL A 14 -11.06 23.09 3.46
N SER A 15 -12.17 23.42 2.81
CA SER A 15 -12.45 23.08 1.43
C SER A 15 -11.50 23.93 0.57
N GLY A 16 -10.31 23.39 0.28
CA GLY A 16 -9.34 24.07 -0.57
C GLY A 16 -7.87 23.78 -0.31
N THR A 17 -7.48 23.08 0.76
CA THR A 17 -6.11 22.59 0.89
C THR A 17 -5.93 21.34 0.02
N GLN A 18 -5.54 21.54 -1.25
CA GLN A 18 -4.89 20.48 -2.00
C GLN A 18 -3.58 20.16 -1.29
N ARG A 19 -3.50 19.01 -0.62
CA ARG A 19 -2.23 18.54 -0.06
C ARG A 19 -1.25 18.29 -1.20
N ASP A 20 0.02 18.57 -0.96
CA ASP A 20 1.04 18.25 -1.94
C ASP A 20 1.36 16.74 -1.95
N LEU A 21 2.03 16.28 -3.00
CA LEU A 21 2.34 14.86 -3.19
C LEU A 21 3.13 14.24 -2.01
N PRO A 22 4.12 14.92 -1.39
CA PRO A 22 4.75 14.46 -0.15
C PRO A 22 3.79 14.24 1.01
N GLU A 23 2.91 15.18 1.31
CA GLU A 23 1.94 15.05 2.40
C GLU A 23 1.00 13.86 2.19
N TRP A 24 0.53 13.67 0.95
CA TRP A 24 -0.28 12.52 0.57
C TRP A 24 0.45 11.20 0.78
N LEU A 25 1.66 11.12 0.27
CA LEU A 25 2.48 9.92 0.42
C LEU A 25 2.76 9.59 1.89
N THR A 26 3.03 10.59 2.74
CA THR A 26 3.18 10.37 4.18
C THR A 26 1.90 9.81 4.81
N ILE A 27 0.73 10.34 4.44
CA ILE A 27 -0.57 9.84 4.94
C ILE A 27 -0.81 8.38 4.50
N ASP A 28 -0.49 8.04 3.25
CA ASP A 28 -0.67 6.68 2.73
C ASP A 28 0.28 5.68 3.43
N LEU A 29 1.51 6.11 3.71
CA LEU A 29 2.48 5.31 4.48
C LEU A 29 2.03 5.12 5.93
N VAL A 30 1.50 6.15 6.59
CA VAL A 30 0.95 6.04 7.96
C VAL A 30 -0.26 5.09 7.96
N SER A 31 -1.15 5.20 6.99
CA SER A 31 -2.33 4.33 6.86
C SER A 31 -1.93 2.87 6.65
N SER A 32 -0.88 2.64 5.88
CA SER A 32 -0.31 1.29 5.66
C SER A 32 0.32 0.70 6.91
N ILE A 33 0.96 1.53 7.74
CA ILE A 33 1.48 1.12 9.05
C ILE A 33 0.33 0.76 9.98
N GLU A 34 -0.74 1.56 10.03
CA GLU A 34 -1.92 1.27 10.83
C GLU A 34 -2.63 -0.01 10.38
N PHE A 35 -2.65 -0.29 9.07
CA PHE A 35 -3.08 -1.59 8.55
C PHE A 35 -2.18 -2.72 9.07
N ALA A 36 -0.86 -2.60 8.92
CA ALA A 36 0.09 -3.63 9.33
C ALA A 36 0.02 -3.95 10.84
N LYS A 37 -0.23 -2.94 11.68
CA LYS A 37 -0.43 -3.11 13.13
C LYS A 37 -1.64 -3.98 13.48
N ARG A 38 -2.63 -4.09 12.59
CA ARG A 38 -3.83 -4.94 12.78
C ARG A 38 -3.61 -6.39 12.37
N LEU A 39 -2.49 -6.71 11.71
CA LEU A 39 -2.19 -8.09 11.31
C LEU A 39 -1.90 -8.94 12.55
N PRO A 40 -2.60 -10.08 12.77
CA PRO A 40 -2.47 -10.86 14.00
C PRO A 40 -1.04 -11.30 14.32
N ASP A 41 -0.27 -11.62 13.28
CA ASP A 41 1.07 -12.19 13.43
C ASP A 41 2.17 -11.13 13.63
N ILE A 42 1.90 -9.84 13.42
CA ILE A 42 2.92 -8.77 13.58
C ILE A 42 3.43 -8.69 15.02
N THR A 43 2.57 -9.00 15.99
CA THR A 43 2.90 -8.98 17.42
C THR A 43 3.91 -10.06 17.83
N LYS A 44 4.09 -11.09 16.99
CA LYS A 44 5.00 -12.22 17.22
C LYS A 44 6.45 -11.93 16.84
N PHE A 45 6.70 -10.81 16.15
CA PHE A 45 8.03 -10.37 15.79
C PHE A 45 8.62 -9.47 16.89
N LYS A 46 9.94 -9.44 17.02
CA LYS A 46 10.63 -8.42 17.83
C LYS A 46 10.63 -7.07 17.10
N ASP A 47 10.87 -5.98 17.82
CA ASP A 47 10.71 -4.64 17.27
C ASP A 47 11.64 -4.33 16.09
N SER A 48 12.89 -4.81 16.11
CA SER A 48 13.80 -4.64 14.96
C SER A 48 13.29 -5.33 13.69
N ASP A 49 12.66 -6.50 13.85
CA ASP A 49 12.13 -7.25 12.72
C ASP A 49 10.83 -6.61 12.22
N LYS A 50 9.95 -6.12 13.13
CA LYS A 50 8.77 -5.34 12.75
C LYS A 50 9.16 -4.12 11.93
N GLU A 51 10.18 -3.39 12.36
CA GLU A 51 10.65 -2.21 11.67
C GLU A 51 11.13 -2.54 10.24
N GLU A 52 11.85 -3.64 10.06
CA GLU A 52 12.28 -4.09 8.73
C GLU A 52 11.12 -4.57 7.85
N LEU A 53 10.16 -5.29 8.43
CA LEU A 53 8.94 -5.68 7.71
C LEU A 53 8.15 -4.46 7.24
N ILE A 54 7.97 -3.47 8.10
CA ILE A 54 7.29 -2.21 7.75
C ILE A 54 8.08 -1.48 6.66
N ARG A 55 9.38 -1.28 6.83
CA ARG A 55 10.23 -0.58 5.86
C ARG A 55 10.14 -1.19 4.46
N SER A 56 10.15 -2.51 4.37
CA SER A 56 10.16 -3.24 3.10
C SER A 56 8.78 -3.33 2.42
N SER A 57 7.69 -3.37 3.18
CA SER A 57 6.35 -3.62 2.65
C SER A 57 5.46 -2.37 2.58
N CYS A 58 5.69 -1.37 3.43
CA CYS A 58 4.77 -0.27 3.67
C CYS A 58 4.39 0.49 2.40
N PHE A 59 5.36 0.80 1.53
CA PHE A 59 5.06 1.52 0.29
C PHE A 59 4.25 0.71 -0.71
N THR A 60 4.46 -0.61 -0.78
CA THR A 60 3.64 -1.48 -1.64
C THR A 60 2.22 -1.62 -1.09
N ILE A 61 2.08 -1.75 0.23
CA ILE A 61 0.77 -1.78 0.88
C ILE A 61 0.02 -0.45 0.66
N ALA A 62 0.70 0.69 0.71
CA ALA A 62 0.12 2.01 0.44
C ALA A 62 -0.48 2.07 -0.97
N ILE A 63 0.30 1.68 -1.96
CA ILE A 63 -0.14 1.63 -3.36
C ILE A 63 -1.32 0.67 -3.53
N ALA A 64 -1.30 -0.47 -2.87
CA ALA A 64 -2.36 -1.47 -2.97
C ALA A 64 -3.67 -0.98 -2.32
N ILE A 65 -3.60 -0.37 -1.12
CA ILE A 65 -4.76 0.24 -0.45
C ILE A 65 -5.37 1.32 -1.33
N GLN A 66 -4.56 2.22 -1.88
CA GLN A 66 -5.02 3.31 -2.73
C GLN A 66 -5.76 2.81 -3.99
N ALA A 67 -5.24 1.75 -4.62
CA ALA A 67 -5.89 1.13 -5.77
C ALA A 67 -7.21 0.43 -5.38
N ILE A 68 -7.24 -0.24 -4.23
CA ILE A 68 -8.43 -0.93 -3.71
C ILE A 68 -9.54 0.07 -3.36
N GLU A 69 -9.21 1.18 -2.68
CA GLU A 69 -10.16 2.26 -2.39
C GLU A 69 -10.74 2.83 -3.68
N SER A 70 -9.88 3.14 -4.65
CA SER A 70 -10.31 3.64 -5.97
C SER A 70 -11.23 2.65 -6.71
N TYR A 71 -10.96 1.34 -6.60
CA TYR A 71 -11.81 0.29 -7.14
C TYR A 71 -13.20 0.26 -6.50
N PHE A 72 -13.29 0.32 -5.16
CA PHE A 72 -14.57 0.30 -4.45
C PHE A 72 -15.43 1.55 -4.71
N GLU A 73 -14.79 2.69 -4.96
CA GLU A 73 -15.45 3.92 -5.40
C GLU A 73 -15.82 3.94 -6.90
N LYS A 74 -15.49 2.86 -7.63
CA LYS A 74 -15.75 2.69 -9.07
C LYS A 74 -14.99 3.69 -9.95
N HIS A 75 -13.84 4.19 -9.49
CA HIS A 75 -12.97 5.03 -10.31
C HIS A 75 -12.24 4.21 -11.36
N ARG A 76 -11.97 4.84 -12.51
CA ARG A 76 -11.19 4.25 -13.61
C ARG A 76 -9.69 4.54 -13.48
N THR A 77 -9.34 5.49 -12.63
CA THR A 77 -7.98 5.91 -12.30
C THR A 77 -7.84 5.86 -10.78
N VAL A 78 -6.60 5.86 -10.31
CA VAL A 78 -6.35 6.00 -8.88
C VAL A 78 -6.61 7.44 -8.46
N VAL A 79 -7.41 7.59 -7.43
CA VAL A 79 -7.84 8.88 -6.88
C VAL A 79 -7.33 8.99 -5.45
N MET A 80 -6.88 10.18 -5.06
CA MET A 80 -6.50 10.44 -3.67
C MET A 80 -7.75 10.51 -2.77
N PRO A 81 -7.62 10.32 -1.45
CA PRO A 81 -8.76 10.38 -0.52
C PRO A 81 -9.58 11.69 -0.52
N ASP A 82 -9.05 12.80 -1.03
CA ASP A 82 -9.79 14.07 -1.21
C ASP A 82 -10.54 14.17 -2.56
N GLY A 83 -10.54 13.10 -3.36
CA GLY A 83 -11.11 13.07 -4.70
C GLY A 83 -10.18 13.60 -5.79
N THR A 84 -8.92 13.95 -5.47
CA THR A 84 -7.95 14.42 -6.46
C THR A 84 -7.50 13.26 -7.36
N ASP A 85 -7.83 13.33 -8.65
CA ASP A 85 -7.25 12.45 -9.66
C ASP A 85 -5.74 12.72 -9.76
N VAL A 86 -4.93 11.70 -9.47
CA VAL A 86 -3.45 11.82 -9.42
C VAL A 86 -2.89 12.27 -10.78
N ILE A 87 -3.46 11.78 -11.88
CA ILE A 87 -3.06 12.17 -13.23
C ILE A 87 -3.41 13.63 -13.48
N GLN A 88 -4.57 14.12 -13.03
CA GLN A 88 -4.89 15.55 -13.17
C GLN A 88 -3.98 16.44 -12.31
N ALA A 89 -3.66 16.03 -11.08
CA ALA A 89 -2.76 16.77 -10.20
C ALA A 89 -1.35 16.89 -10.78
N MET A 90 -0.79 15.79 -11.29
CA MET A 90 0.53 15.78 -11.93
C MET A 90 0.55 16.68 -13.19
N LYS A 91 -0.52 16.67 -14.00
CA LYS A 91 -0.63 17.55 -15.17
C LYS A 91 -0.60 19.03 -14.77
N LYS A 92 -1.37 19.40 -13.74
CA LYS A 92 -1.43 20.78 -13.22
C LYS A 92 -0.12 21.22 -12.60
N ALA A 93 0.63 20.32 -11.97
CA ALA A 93 1.94 20.60 -11.39
C ALA A 93 3.07 20.78 -12.43
N GLY A 94 2.77 20.69 -13.74
CA GLY A 94 3.76 20.81 -14.80
C GLY A 94 4.74 19.64 -14.86
N THR A 95 4.47 18.54 -14.13
CA THR A 95 5.22 17.30 -14.30
C THR A 95 4.85 16.67 -15.62
N PHE A 96 5.86 16.29 -16.42
CA PHE A 96 5.64 15.40 -17.54
C PHE A 96 5.05 14.10 -16.98
N ILE A 97 3.75 13.88 -17.20
CA ILE A 97 3.15 12.58 -16.93
C ILE A 97 3.72 11.65 -17.97
N ASN A 98 4.77 10.96 -17.58
CA ASN A 98 5.32 9.88 -18.36
C ASN A 98 4.18 8.86 -18.59
N SER A 99 4.04 8.35 -19.82
CA SER A 99 3.11 7.26 -20.14
C SER A 99 3.21 6.13 -19.12
N ASP A 100 4.40 5.90 -18.57
CA ASP A 100 4.70 4.92 -17.53
C ASP A 100 3.83 5.11 -16.26
N TYR A 101 3.60 6.35 -15.83
CA TYR A 101 2.79 6.65 -14.63
C TYR A 101 1.30 6.46 -14.86
N THR A 102 0.81 6.80 -16.05
CA THR A 102 -0.59 6.51 -16.43
C THR A 102 -0.80 5.02 -16.59
N GLN A 103 0.15 4.33 -17.23
CA GLN A 103 0.13 2.88 -17.41
C GLN A 103 0.15 2.15 -16.07
N MET A 104 0.87 2.67 -15.06
CA MET A 104 0.90 2.12 -13.71
C MET A 104 -0.50 2.02 -13.08
N PHE A 105 -1.29 3.11 -13.16
CA PHE A 105 -2.64 3.15 -12.61
C PHE A 105 -3.67 2.33 -13.39
N VAL A 106 -3.46 2.16 -14.70
CA VAL A 106 -4.28 1.22 -15.50
C VAL A 106 -3.93 -0.22 -15.13
N THR A 107 -2.63 -0.53 -15.02
CA THR A 107 -2.13 -1.89 -14.77
C THR A 107 -2.59 -2.43 -13.41
N ILE A 108 -2.71 -1.56 -12.40
CA ILE A 108 -3.15 -1.96 -11.05
C ILE A 108 -4.68 -2.11 -10.94
N LEU A 109 -5.47 -1.29 -11.67
CA LEU A 109 -6.94 -1.29 -11.58
C LEU A 109 -7.61 -2.28 -12.54
N ASP A 110 -7.00 -2.60 -13.67
CA ASP A 110 -7.61 -3.51 -14.67
C ASP A 110 -7.92 -4.91 -14.09
N PRO A 111 -7.01 -5.57 -13.35
CA PRO A 111 -7.32 -6.86 -12.72
C PRO A 111 -8.42 -6.74 -11.67
N LEU A 112 -8.46 -5.65 -10.89
CA LEU A 112 -9.48 -5.42 -9.85
C LEU A 112 -10.88 -5.36 -10.47
N HIS A 113 -11.04 -4.58 -11.55
CA HIS A 113 -12.32 -4.44 -12.25
C HIS A 113 -12.70 -5.70 -13.05
N ARG A 114 -11.73 -6.38 -13.66
CA ARG A 114 -11.97 -7.60 -14.45
C ARG A 114 -12.45 -8.75 -13.57
N GLU A 115 -11.76 -8.97 -12.45
CA GLU A 115 -12.01 -10.12 -11.58
C GLU A 115 -13.12 -9.86 -10.57
N GLN A 116 -13.45 -8.59 -10.28
CA GLN A 116 -14.47 -8.20 -9.31
C GLN A 116 -14.21 -8.84 -7.93
N PHE A 117 -13.05 -8.54 -7.35
CA PHE A 117 -12.69 -9.06 -6.03
C PHE A 117 -13.57 -8.46 -4.93
N THR A 118 -13.87 -9.30 -3.93
CA THR A 118 -14.57 -8.89 -2.71
C THR A 118 -13.59 -8.30 -1.70
N ILE A 119 -14.11 -7.57 -0.71
CA ILE A 119 -13.26 -6.96 0.32
C ILE A 119 -12.51 -8.00 1.15
N ASP A 120 -13.15 -9.13 1.47
CA ASP A 120 -12.54 -10.19 2.28
C ASP A 120 -11.37 -10.85 1.53
N GLU A 121 -11.53 -11.10 0.23
CA GLU A 121 -10.45 -11.60 -0.63
C GLU A 121 -9.26 -10.63 -0.64
N LEU A 122 -9.54 -9.33 -0.80
CA LEU A 122 -8.52 -8.30 -0.89
C LEU A 122 -7.78 -8.10 0.43
N VAL A 123 -8.47 -8.10 1.58
CA VAL A 123 -7.84 -7.98 2.89
C VAL A 123 -6.88 -9.14 3.17
N LEU A 124 -7.30 -10.39 2.90
CA LEU A 124 -6.42 -11.56 3.07
C LEU A 124 -5.26 -11.58 2.07
N THR A 125 -5.49 -11.06 0.86
CA THR A 125 -4.46 -10.90 -0.17
C THR A 125 -3.41 -9.87 0.23
N LEU A 126 -3.82 -8.75 0.83
CA LEU A 126 -2.91 -7.73 1.39
C LEU A 126 -2.12 -8.27 2.59
N GLN A 127 -2.74 -9.08 3.45
CA GLN A 127 -2.02 -9.75 4.53
C GLN A 127 -0.93 -10.68 3.97
N LEU A 128 -1.26 -11.47 2.95
CA LEU A 128 -0.28 -12.32 2.28
C LEU A 128 0.85 -11.48 1.67
N LEU A 129 0.50 -10.41 0.94
CA LEU A 129 1.45 -9.49 0.31
C LEU A 129 2.45 -8.91 1.30
N PHE A 130 1.97 -8.47 2.47
CA PHE A 130 2.79 -7.89 3.54
C PHE A 130 3.91 -8.85 3.96
N TYR A 131 3.59 -10.13 4.13
CA TYR A 131 4.57 -11.14 4.57
C TYR A 131 5.40 -11.73 3.42
N THR A 132 4.98 -11.60 2.16
CA THR A 132 5.74 -12.14 1.02
C THR A 132 6.74 -11.16 0.43
N ILE A 133 6.51 -9.85 0.57
CA ILE A 133 7.38 -8.84 -0.05
C ILE A 133 8.64 -8.54 0.78
N ALA A 134 8.64 -8.84 2.07
CA ALA A 134 9.76 -8.54 2.94
C ALA A 134 11.00 -9.38 2.57
N PRO A 135 12.13 -8.77 2.16
CA PRO A 135 13.33 -9.52 1.84
C PRO A 135 13.88 -10.12 3.15
N PRO A 136 14.16 -11.43 3.18
CA PRO A 136 14.56 -12.10 4.41
C PRO A 136 15.89 -11.57 4.95
N ASP A 137 16.74 -10.96 4.13
CA ASP A 137 18.17 -10.75 4.42
C ASP A 137 18.46 -9.98 5.72
N ASN A 138 17.59 -9.05 6.11
CA ASN A 138 17.80 -8.19 7.28
C ASN A 138 17.00 -8.61 8.53
N LEU A 139 16.19 -9.66 8.42
CA LEU A 139 15.50 -10.23 9.56
C LEU A 139 16.45 -11.12 10.36
N SER A 140 16.21 -11.21 11.68
CA SER A 140 16.91 -12.19 12.50
C SER A 140 16.57 -13.62 12.08
N VAL A 141 17.34 -14.60 12.58
CA VAL A 141 17.07 -16.01 12.33
C VAL A 141 15.66 -16.39 12.80
N GLU A 142 15.26 -15.92 13.97
CA GLU A 142 13.93 -16.10 14.53
C GLU A 142 12.86 -15.37 13.71
N GLY A 143 13.15 -14.14 13.27
CA GLY A 143 12.29 -13.36 12.39
C GLY A 143 11.99 -14.07 11.07
N LYS A 144 13.00 -14.68 10.43
CA LYS A 144 12.84 -15.48 9.21
C LYS A 144 11.92 -16.68 9.43
N VAL A 145 12.12 -17.43 10.53
CA VAL A 145 11.26 -18.56 10.89
C VAL A 145 9.82 -18.12 11.14
N GLN A 146 9.64 -16.98 11.81
CA GLN A 146 8.31 -16.44 12.06
C GLN A 146 7.65 -15.91 10.78
N LEU A 147 8.41 -15.32 9.86
CA LEU A 147 7.93 -14.88 8.55
C LEU A 147 7.36 -16.05 7.75
N GLU A 148 8.11 -17.17 7.65
CA GLU A 148 7.63 -18.36 6.95
C GLU A 148 6.31 -18.91 7.52
N LYS A 149 6.18 -18.89 8.86
CA LYS A 149 4.93 -19.29 9.53
C LYS A 149 3.78 -18.35 9.18
N SER A 150 4.05 -17.05 9.17
CA SER A 150 3.05 -15.99 8.88
C SER A 150 2.60 -16.05 7.42
N VAL A 151 3.51 -16.31 6.47
CA VAL A 151 3.19 -16.56 5.06
C VAL A 151 2.28 -17.78 4.93
N LYS A 152 2.66 -18.93 5.52
CA LYS A 152 1.86 -20.17 5.47
C LYS A 152 0.47 -19.98 6.06
N ALA A 153 0.35 -19.30 7.20
CA ALA A 153 -0.93 -19.02 7.83
C ALA A 153 -1.81 -18.11 6.96
N SER A 154 -1.22 -17.09 6.33
CA SER A 154 -1.94 -16.18 5.42
C SER A 154 -2.44 -16.89 4.17
N MET A 155 -1.61 -17.74 3.55
CA MET A 155 -2.01 -18.59 2.43
C MET A 155 -3.18 -19.51 2.81
N GLN A 156 -3.08 -20.18 3.96
CA GLN A 156 -4.13 -21.07 4.44
C GLN A 156 -5.44 -20.33 4.69
N CYS A 157 -5.39 -19.15 5.31
CA CYS A 157 -6.57 -18.34 5.57
C CYS A 157 -7.28 -17.95 4.26
N LEU A 158 -6.51 -17.47 3.28
CA LEU A 158 -7.05 -17.13 1.96
C LEU A 158 -7.64 -18.37 1.26
N MET A 159 -6.93 -19.50 1.26
CA MET A 159 -7.43 -20.74 0.66
C MET A 159 -8.73 -21.21 1.31
N VAL A 160 -8.84 -21.16 2.63
CA VAL A 160 -10.07 -21.54 3.35
C VAL A 160 -11.23 -20.64 2.93
N LEU A 161 -11.04 -19.32 2.88
CA LEU A 161 -12.06 -18.38 2.40
C LEU A 161 -12.55 -18.79 1.01
N LEU A 162 -11.63 -18.94 0.06
CA LEU A 162 -11.98 -19.24 -1.33
C LEU A 162 -12.67 -20.60 -1.50
N ILE A 163 -12.20 -21.64 -0.79
CA ILE A 163 -12.83 -22.97 -0.78
C ILE A 163 -14.24 -22.91 -0.19
N THR A 164 -14.45 -22.08 0.84
CA THR A 164 -15.79 -21.93 1.44
C THR A 164 -16.76 -21.17 0.54
N GLN A 165 -16.27 -20.23 -0.27
CA GLN A 165 -17.08 -19.47 -1.23
C GLN A 165 -17.41 -20.29 -2.48
N ASP A 166 -16.40 -20.93 -3.10
CA ASP A 166 -16.57 -21.76 -4.30
C ASP A 166 -15.50 -22.85 -4.40
N LYS A 167 -15.87 -24.07 -3.99
CA LYS A 167 -15.01 -25.26 -4.04
C LYS A 167 -14.55 -25.65 -5.44
N SER A 168 -15.26 -25.23 -6.49
CA SER A 168 -14.96 -25.63 -7.86
C SER A 168 -13.97 -24.69 -8.55
N ASN A 169 -13.98 -23.41 -8.18
CA ASN A 169 -13.18 -22.37 -8.82
C ASN A 169 -12.10 -21.75 -7.91
N PHE A 170 -11.97 -22.20 -6.65
CA PHE A 170 -11.05 -21.60 -5.68
C PHE A 170 -9.60 -21.52 -6.17
N SER A 171 -9.13 -22.49 -6.96
CA SER A 171 -7.75 -22.55 -7.43
C SER A 171 -7.44 -21.45 -8.45
N ALA A 172 -8.33 -21.23 -9.42
CA ALA A 172 -8.20 -20.13 -10.37
C ALA A 172 -8.32 -18.78 -9.67
N ARG A 173 -9.24 -18.67 -8.71
CA ARG A 173 -9.43 -17.45 -7.91
C ARG A 173 -8.20 -17.11 -7.06
N TYR A 174 -7.60 -18.12 -6.43
CA TYR A 174 -6.34 -17.96 -5.68
C TYR A 174 -5.19 -17.52 -6.59
N GLY A 175 -5.12 -18.10 -7.79
CA GLY A 175 -4.14 -17.69 -8.81
C GLY A 175 -4.30 -16.24 -9.22
N ALA A 176 -5.54 -15.76 -9.43
CA ALA A 176 -5.82 -14.38 -9.79
C ALA A 176 -5.41 -13.39 -8.68
N LEU A 177 -5.69 -13.71 -7.41
CA LEU A 177 -5.27 -12.88 -6.26
C LEU A 177 -3.75 -12.87 -6.07
N THR A 178 -3.08 -14.00 -6.33
CA THR A 178 -1.60 -14.06 -6.28
C THR A 178 -0.99 -13.23 -7.41
N ALA A 179 -1.56 -13.27 -8.61
CA ALA A 179 -1.14 -12.43 -9.74
C ALA A 179 -1.38 -10.93 -9.49
N LEU A 180 -2.44 -10.59 -8.74
CA LEU A 180 -2.67 -9.23 -8.28
C LEU A 180 -1.53 -8.75 -7.35
N ASN A 181 -1.04 -9.60 -6.44
CA ASN A 181 0.11 -9.26 -5.60
C ASN A 181 1.38 -8.98 -6.41
N GLU A 182 1.66 -9.79 -7.43
CA GLU A 182 2.79 -9.54 -8.35
C GLU A 182 2.63 -8.20 -9.11
N THR A 183 1.39 -7.86 -9.46
CA THR A 183 1.06 -6.58 -10.08
C THR A 183 1.39 -5.41 -9.15
N PHE A 184 0.99 -5.50 -7.87
CA PHE A 184 1.34 -4.49 -6.85
C PHE A 184 2.86 -4.34 -6.71
N ILE A 185 3.60 -5.44 -6.58
CA ILE A 185 5.06 -5.43 -6.44
C ILE A 185 5.74 -4.75 -7.64
N THR A 186 5.33 -5.13 -8.86
CA THR A 186 5.91 -4.59 -10.10
C THR A 186 5.65 -3.09 -10.22
N VAL A 187 4.41 -2.67 -9.97
CA VAL A 187 4.01 -1.26 -9.99
C VAL A 187 4.81 -0.46 -8.96
N THR A 188 4.93 -0.94 -7.73
CA THR A 188 5.72 -0.28 -6.68
C THR A 188 7.19 -0.14 -7.07
N HIS A 189 7.78 -1.17 -7.70
CA HIS A 189 9.16 -1.10 -8.16
C HIS A 189 9.36 0.03 -9.20
N ILE A 190 8.48 0.09 -10.20
CA ILE A 190 8.49 1.17 -11.22
C ILE A 190 8.32 2.53 -10.55
N HIS A 191 7.39 2.65 -9.60
CA HIS A 191 7.13 3.90 -8.88
C HIS A 191 8.38 4.36 -8.11
N LYS A 192 9.02 3.47 -7.33
CA LYS A 192 10.28 3.77 -6.61
C LYS A 192 11.38 4.25 -7.56
N LEU A 193 11.55 3.61 -8.73
CA LEU A 193 12.55 4.00 -9.73
C LEU A 193 12.29 5.42 -10.26
N LYS A 194 11.05 5.71 -10.66
CA LYS A 194 10.68 7.05 -11.16
C LYS A 194 10.85 8.14 -10.10
N MET A 195 10.56 7.84 -8.84
CA MET A 195 10.80 8.78 -7.74
C MET A 195 12.29 9.05 -7.52
N LYS A 196 13.15 8.05 -7.72
CA LYS A 196 14.62 8.20 -7.63
C LYS A 196 15.21 9.01 -8.80
N GLU A 197 14.63 8.92 -10.00
CA GLU A 197 15.06 9.69 -11.19
C GLU A 197 14.73 11.20 -11.09
N ALA A 198 13.75 11.57 -10.25
CA ALA A 198 13.22 12.93 -10.15
C ALA A 198 13.95 13.79 -9.09
N GLU A 199 15.22 14.12 -9.34
CA GLU A 199 16.12 14.82 -8.38
C GLU A 199 15.55 16.14 -7.79
N PRO A 200 14.85 17.03 -8.55
CA PRO A 200 14.23 18.23 -7.99
C PRO A 200 13.07 17.94 -7.02
N PHE A 201 12.40 16.79 -7.16
CA PHE A 201 11.28 16.38 -6.31
C PHE A 201 11.76 15.72 -5.02
N ARG A 202 12.94 15.08 -5.03
CA ARG A 202 13.55 14.50 -3.83
C ARG A 202 13.78 15.52 -2.72
N GLN A 203 14.15 16.76 -3.05
CA GLN A 203 14.29 17.82 -2.04
C GLN A 203 12.98 18.13 -1.30
N LYS A 204 11.82 17.95 -1.94
CA LYS A 204 10.50 18.14 -1.33
C LYS A 204 10.00 16.91 -0.56
N LEU A 205 10.63 15.75 -0.76
CA LEU A 205 10.29 14.46 -0.16
C LEU A 205 11.15 14.11 1.06
N ARG A 206 11.81 15.11 1.69
CA ARG A 206 12.65 14.94 2.90
C ARG A 206 11.86 14.63 4.17
N ASP A 207 10.81 13.84 4.06
CA ASP A 207 10.14 13.20 5.17
C ASP A 207 10.89 11.90 5.51
N LEU A 208 11.17 11.69 6.79
CA LEU A 208 11.93 10.53 7.26
C LEU A 208 11.25 9.21 6.90
N LEU A 209 9.92 9.16 6.94
CA LEU A 209 9.14 7.97 6.62
C LEU A 209 9.24 7.63 5.13
N ILE A 210 9.22 8.67 4.28
CA ILE A 210 9.41 8.52 2.82
C ILE A 210 10.82 8.02 2.53
N GLU A 211 11.85 8.63 3.13
CA GLU A 211 13.24 8.19 2.96
C GLU A 211 13.44 6.72 3.36
N GLN A 212 12.83 6.28 4.46
CA GLN A 212 12.95 4.90 4.91
C GLN A 212 12.14 3.90 4.07
N CYS A 213 10.86 4.18 3.79
CA CYS A 213 9.96 3.21 3.17
C CYS A 213 10.00 3.21 1.63
N VAL A 214 10.39 4.34 1.03
CA VAL A 214 10.39 4.54 -0.43
C VAL A 214 11.81 4.50 -0.99
N PHE A 215 12.74 5.19 -0.34
CA PHE A 215 14.14 5.25 -0.79
C PHE A 215 15.07 4.24 -0.11
N ASP A 216 14.53 3.42 0.79
CA ASP A 216 15.23 2.36 1.52
C ASP A 216 16.43 2.92 2.32
N TYR A 217 16.37 4.18 2.75
CA TYR A 217 17.39 4.82 3.55
C TYR A 217 17.48 4.18 4.93
N ARG A 218 18.71 3.83 5.35
CA ARG A 218 19.01 3.36 6.70
C ARG A 218 19.76 4.45 7.45
N PRO A 219 19.21 4.99 8.55
CA PRO A 219 19.99 5.88 9.38
C PRO A 219 21.22 5.13 9.91
N THR A 220 22.41 5.63 9.61
CA THR A 220 23.65 5.17 10.22
C THR A 220 23.68 5.69 11.66
N HIS A 221 23.62 4.79 12.63
CA HIS A 221 23.86 5.09 14.05
C HIS A 221 25.31 5.46 14.31
#